data_AF-A0A074NLS1-F1
#
_entry.id   AF-A0A074NLS1-F1
#
_cell.length_a   1.000
_cell.length_b   1.000
_cell.length_c   1.000
_cell.angle_alpha   90.00
_cell.angle_beta   90.00
_cell.angle_gamma   90.00
#
_symmetry.space_group_name_H-M   'P 1'
#
loop_
_entity.id
_entity.type
_entity.pdbx_description
1 polymer ?
#
loop_
_entity_poly.entity_id
_entity_poly.type
_entity_poly.pdbx_seq_one_letter_code
_entity_poly.pdbx_strand_id
1 'polypeptide(L)'
;MNTKHGYRRIFAAMLAVPIVLALVPTSAARAQSVSAGTLIENTAQATYEDAGGPRTISSNTVSLRVDELLEVTLTSLDSGALDVGPGEAVLAFELTNTGNGPESFELIANPAVAGNDFDVRIDGLAVDTNGNGTYDPGVDEILTAPETTRELAPGEAITVFVLATVPDGIPDTAESEVELTANAATGSGAAGTVFAGAGDGGGDAVVGTTGASAPALGRMQAGVASVELTKAVSVSDPFGGTSAVAGSIATFTITANVSGSGSVDELVVSDAIPAGTTYAAGTLTLDGAPLTDASDADAGSASDADGVRVDLGTVAAGTGHTIAFDVAIN
;
A
#
# COMPACT_ATOMS: atom_id res chain seq x y z
N MET A 1 90.43 59.45 19.86
CA MET A 1 89.03 59.93 20.00
C MET A 1 88.11 58.71 19.91
N ASN A 2 87.38 58.47 20.99
CA ASN A 2 86.31 57.48 21.12
C ASN A 2 85.18 57.76 20.13
N THR A 3 84.59 56.72 19.54
CA THR A 3 83.13 56.62 19.44
C THR A 3 82.67 55.18 19.20
N LYS A 4 81.97 54.65 20.21
CA LYS A 4 81.22 53.39 20.23
C LYS A 4 80.16 53.39 19.12
N HIS A 5 80.00 52.30 18.39
CA HIS A 5 78.79 52.03 17.61
C HIS A 5 78.03 50.88 18.29
N GLY A 6 76.87 51.22 18.85
CA GLY A 6 76.02 50.32 19.60
C GLY A 6 75.27 49.33 18.70
N TYR A 7 75.16 48.10 19.18
CA TYR A 7 74.25 47.08 18.68
C TYR A 7 72.80 47.54 18.81
N ARG A 8 72.08 47.68 17.69
CA ARG A 8 70.61 47.75 17.69
C ARG A 8 70.06 46.34 17.49
N ARG A 9 69.57 45.74 18.57
CA ARG A 9 68.74 44.53 18.53
C ARG A 9 67.39 44.91 17.92
N ILE A 10 67.09 44.40 16.72
CA ILE A 10 65.76 44.47 16.13
C ILE A 10 64.94 43.35 16.76
N PHE A 11 64.00 43.71 17.64
CA PHE A 11 62.95 42.82 18.11
C PHE A 11 61.99 42.56 16.94
N ALA A 12 61.99 41.35 16.39
CA ALA A 12 60.93 40.90 15.50
C ALA A 12 59.69 40.59 16.36
N ALA A 13 58.67 41.45 16.26
CA ALA A 13 57.37 41.20 16.87
C ALA A 13 56.69 40.03 16.14
N MET A 14 56.62 38.89 16.81
CA MET A 14 55.91 37.70 16.35
C MET A 14 54.40 37.99 16.46
N LEU A 15 53.77 38.33 15.33
CA LEU A 15 52.32 38.53 15.26
C LEU A 15 51.67 37.13 15.30
N ALA A 16 51.18 36.72 16.47
CA ALA A 16 50.39 35.51 16.62
C ALA A 16 49.02 35.73 15.95
N VAL A 17 48.83 35.13 14.78
CA VAL A 17 47.52 35.05 14.11
C VAL A 17 46.72 33.95 14.82
N PRO A 18 45.54 34.24 15.40
CA PRO A 18 44.71 33.19 15.98
C PRO A 18 44.12 32.35 14.85
N ILE A 19 44.50 31.07 14.79
CA ILE A 19 43.82 30.07 13.97
C ILE A 19 42.46 29.82 14.62
N VAL A 20 41.42 30.44 14.08
CA VAL A 20 40.03 30.08 14.38
C VAL A 20 39.77 28.77 13.66
N LEU A 21 39.77 27.67 14.40
CA LEU A 21 39.33 26.37 13.90
C LEU A 21 37.80 26.42 13.80
N ALA A 22 37.30 26.78 12.62
CA ALA A 22 35.87 26.68 12.31
C ALA A 22 35.49 25.20 12.31
N LEU A 23 34.75 24.78 13.33
CA LEU A 23 34.14 23.46 13.39
C LEU A 23 33.03 23.42 12.33
N VAL A 24 33.35 22.93 11.13
CA VAL A 24 32.35 22.66 10.10
C VAL A 24 31.55 21.45 10.60
N PRO A 25 30.22 21.55 10.76
CA PRO A 25 29.43 20.38 11.10
C PRO A 25 29.58 19.38 9.97
N THR A 26 30.14 18.21 10.25
CA THR A 26 30.10 17.07 9.34
C THR A 26 28.66 16.62 9.27
N SER A 27 27.87 17.18 8.35
CA SER A 27 26.71 16.49 7.84
C SER A 27 27.21 15.11 7.44
N ALA A 28 26.68 14.06 8.06
CA ALA A 28 26.93 12.70 7.61
C ALA A 28 26.60 12.68 6.12
N ALA A 29 27.64 12.69 5.29
CA ALA A 29 27.50 12.42 3.88
C ALA A 29 27.00 10.98 3.85
N ARG A 30 25.69 10.80 3.64
CA ARG A 30 25.19 9.52 3.15
C ARG A 30 26.05 9.26 1.92
N ALA A 31 26.76 8.13 1.90
CA ALA A 31 27.47 7.73 0.70
C ALA A 31 26.43 7.69 -0.43
N GLN A 32 26.43 8.72 -1.28
CA GLN A 32 25.68 8.68 -2.52
C GLN A 32 26.29 7.53 -3.30
N SER A 33 25.48 6.51 -3.60
CA SER A 33 25.86 5.49 -4.57
C SER A 33 26.33 6.20 -5.83
N VAL A 34 27.50 5.82 -6.35
CA VAL A 34 28.00 6.39 -7.59
C VAL A 34 27.15 5.80 -8.72
N SER A 35 26.47 6.67 -9.46
CA SER A 35 25.62 6.25 -10.57
C SER A 35 26.40 5.47 -11.61
N ALA A 36 25.76 4.48 -12.20
CA ALA A 36 26.27 3.76 -13.36
C ALA A 36 26.72 4.73 -14.46
N GLY A 37 27.73 4.34 -15.23
CA GLY A 37 28.29 5.15 -16.31
C GLY A 37 29.26 6.25 -15.86
N THR A 38 29.32 6.60 -14.56
CA THR A 38 30.23 7.64 -14.03
C THR A 38 31.69 7.28 -14.30
N LEU A 39 32.47 8.23 -14.81
CA LEU A 39 33.92 8.09 -14.96
C LEU A 39 34.64 8.56 -13.68
N ILE A 40 35.35 7.64 -13.03
CA ILE A 40 36.28 7.91 -11.95
C ILE A 40 37.65 8.18 -12.57
N GLU A 41 38.09 9.43 -12.51
CA GLU A 41 39.36 9.86 -13.09
C GLU A 41 40.40 10.15 -12.00
N ASN A 42 41.63 9.67 -12.18
CA ASN A 42 42.74 9.93 -11.29
C ASN A 42 43.98 10.42 -12.06
N THR A 43 44.55 11.53 -11.60
CA THR A 43 45.78 12.12 -12.16
C THR A 43 46.70 12.50 -11.00
N ALA A 44 47.90 11.92 -10.96
CA ALA A 44 48.89 12.26 -9.95
C ALA A 44 49.59 13.58 -10.32
N GLN A 45 49.97 14.36 -9.30
CA GLN A 45 50.78 15.57 -9.48
C GLN A 45 52.05 15.50 -8.63
N ALA A 46 53.15 16.00 -9.18
CA ALA A 46 54.41 16.20 -8.47
C ALA A 46 54.76 17.69 -8.47
N THR A 47 55.00 18.24 -7.29
CA THR A 47 55.48 19.62 -7.10
C THR A 47 56.90 19.57 -6.56
N TYR A 48 57.81 20.31 -7.19
CA TYR A 48 59.23 20.34 -6.84
C TYR A 48 59.83 21.72 -7.12
N GLU A 49 60.97 22.06 -6.51
CA GLU A 49 61.72 23.27 -6.85
C GLU A 49 62.93 22.93 -7.69
N ASP A 50 63.21 23.72 -8.73
CA ASP A 50 64.48 23.72 -9.44
C ASP A 50 65.13 25.12 -9.46
N ALA A 51 66.23 25.27 -10.19
CA ALA A 51 66.96 26.54 -10.26
C ALA A 51 66.12 27.74 -10.77
N GLY A 52 64.95 27.48 -11.38
CA GLY A 52 63.99 28.49 -11.82
C GLY A 52 62.82 28.74 -10.85
N GLY A 53 62.76 28.04 -9.70
CA GLY A 53 61.68 28.14 -8.71
C GLY A 53 60.76 26.92 -8.67
N PRO A 54 59.61 27.01 -7.97
CA PRO A 54 58.66 25.91 -7.85
C PRO A 54 57.99 25.56 -9.19
N ARG A 55 57.88 24.27 -9.45
CA ARG A 55 57.22 23.66 -10.61
C ARG A 55 56.23 22.59 -10.17
N THR A 56 55.20 22.40 -11.00
CA THR A 56 54.25 21.29 -10.87
C THR A 56 54.11 20.60 -12.21
N ILE A 57 54.15 19.27 -12.21
CA ILE A 57 53.86 18.42 -13.36
C ILE A 57 52.75 17.42 -13.00
N SER A 58 52.00 16.98 -14.00
CA SER A 58 50.96 15.96 -13.86
C SER A 58 51.39 14.66 -14.55
N SER A 59 50.92 13.52 -14.06
CA SER A 59 50.96 12.24 -14.78
C SER A 59 49.95 12.24 -15.93
N ASN A 60 49.87 11.13 -16.67
CA ASN A 60 48.67 10.81 -17.45
C ASN A 60 47.45 10.65 -16.52
N THR A 61 46.26 10.79 -17.08
CA THR A 61 44.99 10.48 -16.40
C THR A 61 44.63 9.01 -16.63
N VAL A 62 44.14 8.34 -15.59
CA VAL A 62 43.49 7.03 -15.68
C VAL A 62 42.00 7.23 -15.43
N SER A 63 41.15 6.67 -16.29
CA SER A 63 39.69 6.70 -16.18
C SER A 63 39.14 5.29 -15.96
N LEU A 64 38.29 5.12 -14.95
CA LEU A 64 37.53 3.89 -14.67
C LEU A 64 36.04 4.22 -14.79
N ARG A 65 35.29 3.48 -15.59
CA ARG A 65 33.82 3.61 -15.63
C ARG A 65 33.20 2.77 -14.52
N VAL A 66 32.16 3.30 -13.87
CA VAL A 66 31.32 2.55 -12.94
C VAL A 66 30.30 1.75 -13.73
N ASP A 67 30.34 0.43 -13.59
CA ASP A 67 29.35 -0.47 -14.16
C ASP A 67 28.01 -0.39 -13.41
N GLU A 68 26.96 -0.84 -14.07
CA GLU A 68 25.62 -0.90 -13.48
C GLU A 68 25.47 -2.13 -12.59
N LEU A 69 24.86 -1.95 -11.43
CA LEU A 69 24.49 -2.97 -10.47
C LEU A 69 22.98 -3.19 -10.56
N LEU A 70 22.59 -4.38 -10.96
CA LEU A 70 21.19 -4.79 -11.04
C LEU A 70 20.74 -5.33 -9.68
N GLU A 71 19.92 -4.57 -8.96
CA GLU A 71 19.42 -4.96 -7.64
C GLU A 71 18.02 -4.41 -7.40
N VAL A 72 17.16 -5.22 -6.78
CA VAL A 72 15.74 -4.94 -6.63
C VAL A 72 15.22 -5.48 -5.31
N THR A 73 14.25 -4.80 -4.72
CA THR A 73 13.46 -5.32 -3.61
C THR A 73 11.98 -5.24 -3.94
N LEU A 74 11.23 -6.26 -3.54
CA LEU A 74 9.79 -6.32 -3.67
C LEU A 74 9.21 -6.76 -2.32
N THR A 75 8.21 -6.04 -1.83
CA THR A 75 7.55 -6.34 -0.55
C THR A 75 6.05 -6.14 -0.67
N SER A 76 5.24 -7.03 -0.09
CA SER A 76 3.80 -6.78 0.05
C SER A 76 3.56 -5.59 0.99
N LEU A 77 2.60 -4.75 0.62
CA LEU A 77 2.12 -3.63 1.42
C LEU A 77 0.94 -4.01 2.32
N ASP A 78 0.36 -5.18 2.09
CA ASP A 78 -0.73 -5.71 2.91
C ASP A 78 -0.19 -6.14 4.28
N SER A 79 -0.82 -5.63 5.35
CA SER A 79 -0.37 -5.90 6.73
C SER A 79 -0.58 -7.36 7.20
N GLY A 80 -1.26 -8.17 6.39
CA GLY A 80 -1.66 -9.55 6.65
C GLY A 80 -2.39 -10.15 5.46
N ALA A 81 -3.13 -11.24 5.68
CA ALA A 81 -4.03 -11.75 4.65
C ALA A 81 -5.18 -10.77 4.42
N LEU A 82 -5.46 -10.46 3.16
CA LEU A 82 -6.62 -9.69 2.74
C LEU A 82 -7.87 -10.56 2.87
N ASP A 83 -8.88 -10.09 3.60
CA ASP A 83 -10.18 -10.75 3.65
C ASP A 83 -10.89 -10.60 2.29
N VAL A 84 -11.25 -11.71 1.65
CA VAL A 84 -11.85 -11.74 0.32
C VAL A 84 -13.12 -12.58 0.26
N GLY A 85 -14.06 -12.16 -0.60
CA GLY A 85 -15.18 -12.98 -1.06
C GLY A 85 -15.02 -13.33 -2.54
N PRO A 86 -15.95 -14.10 -3.15
CA PRO A 86 -15.99 -14.30 -4.59
C PRO A 86 -16.10 -12.95 -5.33
N GLY A 87 -15.29 -12.76 -6.38
CA GLY A 87 -15.24 -11.50 -7.13
C GLY A 87 -13.84 -10.89 -7.20
N GLU A 88 -13.77 -9.58 -7.44
CA GLU A 88 -12.50 -8.87 -7.61
C GLU A 88 -11.74 -8.72 -6.28
N ALA A 89 -10.43 -8.90 -6.32
CA ALA A 89 -9.50 -8.65 -5.23
C ALA A 89 -8.24 -7.97 -5.78
N VAL A 90 -7.63 -7.13 -4.96
CA VAL A 90 -6.41 -6.38 -5.31
C VAL A 90 -5.38 -6.55 -4.20
N LEU A 91 -4.20 -7.06 -4.56
CA LEU A 91 -3.03 -7.10 -3.65
C LEU A 91 -2.08 -5.96 -3.99
N ALA A 92 -1.43 -5.37 -2.99
CA ALA A 92 -0.53 -4.23 -3.17
C ALA A 92 0.91 -4.59 -2.78
N PHE A 93 1.86 -4.12 -3.58
CA PHE A 93 3.30 -4.35 -3.40
C PHE A 93 4.10 -3.07 -3.62
N GLU A 94 5.19 -2.90 -2.89
CA GLU A 94 6.21 -1.88 -3.15
C GLU A 94 7.40 -2.52 -3.87
N LEU A 95 7.72 -1.99 -5.05
CA LEU A 95 8.88 -2.36 -5.84
C LEU A 95 9.89 -1.21 -5.77
N THR A 96 11.13 -1.50 -5.39
CA THR A 96 12.21 -0.51 -5.34
C THR A 96 13.42 -0.97 -6.17
N ASN A 97 13.91 -0.09 -7.05
CA ASN A 97 15.21 -0.27 -7.68
C ASN A 97 16.32 0.07 -6.66
N THR A 98 17.01 -0.94 -6.14
CA THR A 98 18.10 -0.75 -5.17
C THR A 98 19.48 -0.73 -5.83
N GLY A 99 19.53 -0.84 -7.16
CA GLY A 99 20.73 -0.71 -7.97
C GLY A 99 21.31 0.70 -8.02
N ASN A 100 22.34 0.89 -8.86
CA ASN A 100 22.99 2.19 -9.06
C ASN A 100 22.74 2.80 -10.46
N GLY A 101 21.99 2.13 -11.31
CA GLY A 101 21.55 2.60 -12.63
C GLY A 101 20.02 2.59 -12.76
N PRO A 102 19.46 3.33 -13.73
CA PRO A 102 18.06 3.23 -14.08
C PRO A 102 17.72 1.84 -14.65
N GLU A 103 16.66 1.19 -14.16
CA GLU A 103 16.30 -0.17 -14.59
C GLU A 103 14.78 -0.34 -14.64
N SER A 104 14.29 -1.11 -15.61
CA SER A 104 12.88 -1.54 -15.70
C SER A 104 12.73 -2.96 -15.16
N PHE A 105 11.55 -3.31 -14.65
CA PHE A 105 11.32 -4.64 -14.07
C PHE A 105 10.18 -5.35 -14.78
N GLU A 106 10.43 -6.55 -15.29
CA GLU A 106 9.39 -7.47 -15.74
C GLU A 106 8.73 -8.12 -14.52
N LEU A 107 7.42 -8.01 -14.45
CA LEU A 107 6.60 -8.49 -13.34
C LEU A 107 5.83 -9.72 -13.76
N ILE A 108 5.80 -10.73 -12.89
CA ILE A 108 5.11 -11.99 -13.12
C ILE A 108 4.34 -12.35 -11.86
N ALA A 109 3.01 -12.40 -11.96
CA ALA A 109 2.15 -12.90 -10.89
C ALA A 109 1.82 -14.39 -11.11
N ASN A 110 2.11 -15.21 -10.10
CA ASN A 110 1.80 -16.63 -10.06
C ASN A 110 0.74 -16.91 -8.98
N PRO A 111 -0.52 -17.22 -9.37
CA PRO A 111 -1.58 -17.53 -8.42
C PRO A 111 -1.55 -18.99 -7.93
N ALA A 112 -0.75 -19.87 -8.54
CA ALA A 112 -0.71 -21.30 -8.22
C ALA A 112 0.42 -21.61 -7.23
N VAL A 113 0.36 -21.00 -6.04
CA VAL A 113 1.33 -21.22 -4.97
C VAL A 113 1.02 -22.55 -4.27
N ALA A 114 2.05 -23.36 -4.06
CA ALA A 114 1.88 -24.68 -3.45
C ALA A 114 1.40 -24.55 -2.00
N GLY A 115 0.20 -25.07 -1.72
CA GLY A 115 -0.43 -24.98 -0.40
C GLY A 115 -1.71 -24.15 -0.37
N ASN A 116 -2.05 -23.45 -1.46
CA ASN A 116 -3.31 -22.74 -1.61
C ASN A 116 -4.51 -23.68 -1.48
N ASP A 117 -5.54 -23.25 -0.73
CA ASP A 117 -6.85 -23.91 -0.68
C ASP A 117 -7.68 -23.62 -1.93
N PHE A 118 -7.42 -22.47 -2.58
CA PHE A 118 -7.99 -22.08 -3.87
C PHE A 118 -7.01 -21.22 -4.66
N ASP A 119 -7.09 -21.29 -6.00
CA ASP A 119 -6.33 -20.41 -6.88
C ASP A 119 -7.23 -19.27 -7.39
N VAL A 120 -6.68 -18.06 -7.43
CA VAL A 120 -7.32 -16.91 -8.09
C VAL A 120 -6.98 -16.88 -9.57
N ARG A 121 -7.78 -16.17 -10.37
CA ARG A 121 -7.39 -15.81 -11.74
C ARG A 121 -6.70 -14.44 -11.71
N ILE A 122 -5.49 -14.32 -12.25
CA ILE A 122 -4.87 -13.02 -12.47
C ILE A 122 -5.51 -12.34 -13.68
N ASP A 123 -6.04 -11.14 -13.48
CA ASP A 123 -6.67 -10.33 -14.53
C ASP A 123 -5.70 -9.29 -15.11
N GLY A 124 -4.67 -8.89 -14.36
CA GLY A 124 -3.56 -8.06 -14.83
C GLY A 124 -2.75 -7.42 -13.71
N LEU A 125 -1.72 -6.67 -14.08
CA LEU A 125 -0.92 -5.85 -13.16
C LEU A 125 -1.12 -4.35 -13.44
N ALA A 126 -1.13 -3.54 -12.39
CA ALA A 126 -1.25 -2.09 -12.48
C ALA A 126 -0.19 -1.37 -11.64
N VAL A 127 0.11 -0.12 -11.99
CA VAL A 127 1.00 0.78 -11.21
C VAL A 127 0.17 1.96 -10.70
N ASP A 128 0.31 2.25 -9.41
CA ASP A 128 -0.28 3.43 -8.77
C ASP A 128 0.35 4.71 -9.34
N THR A 129 -0.39 5.43 -10.17
CA THR A 129 0.13 6.65 -10.82
C THR A 129 -0.19 7.91 -10.05
N ASN A 130 -1.17 7.86 -9.15
CA ASN A 130 -1.64 9.00 -8.38
C ASN A 130 -1.05 9.04 -6.96
N GLY A 131 -0.45 7.93 -6.51
CA GLY A 131 0.28 7.79 -5.25
C GLY A 131 -0.62 7.70 -4.02
N ASN A 132 -1.88 7.28 -4.16
CA ASN A 132 -2.82 7.18 -3.05
C ASN A 132 -2.82 5.80 -2.36
N GLY A 133 -2.10 4.81 -2.90
CA GLY A 133 -2.00 3.46 -2.37
C GLY A 133 -3.25 2.59 -2.56
N THR A 134 -4.20 2.99 -3.41
CA THR A 134 -5.42 2.25 -3.74
C THR A 134 -5.57 2.13 -5.24
N TYR A 135 -5.96 0.96 -5.75
CA TYR A 135 -6.19 0.81 -7.19
C TYR A 135 -7.45 1.58 -7.65
N ASP A 136 -7.25 2.50 -8.58
CA ASP A 136 -8.30 3.32 -9.20
C ASP A 136 -8.45 2.98 -10.70
N PRO A 137 -9.51 2.25 -11.11
CA PRO A 137 -9.73 1.89 -12.51
C PRO A 137 -9.78 3.11 -13.44
N GLY A 138 -8.92 3.11 -14.47
CA GLY A 138 -8.84 4.19 -15.45
C GLY A 138 -8.03 5.41 -15.02
N VAL A 139 -7.53 5.44 -13.78
CA VAL A 139 -6.50 6.38 -13.32
C VAL A 139 -5.15 5.68 -13.31
N ASP A 140 -5.08 4.50 -12.69
CA ASP A 140 -3.83 3.73 -12.61
C ASP A 140 -3.45 3.06 -13.92
N GLU A 141 -2.15 2.95 -14.13
CA GLU A 141 -1.58 2.42 -15.37
C GLU A 141 -1.65 0.91 -15.36
N ILE A 142 -2.40 0.32 -16.28
CA ILE A 142 -2.41 -1.13 -16.52
C ILE A 142 -1.20 -1.50 -17.37
N LEU A 143 -0.38 -2.43 -16.88
CA LEU A 143 0.76 -2.96 -17.61
C LEU A 143 0.28 -3.92 -18.71
N THR A 144 0.96 -3.89 -19.86
CA THR A 144 0.62 -4.74 -21.01
C THR A 144 1.72 -5.74 -21.28
N ALA A 145 1.38 -6.99 -21.61
CA ALA A 145 2.36 -8.06 -21.79
C ALA A 145 3.49 -7.76 -22.81
N PRO A 146 4.77 -8.02 -22.47
CA PRO A 146 5.24 -8.41 -21.14
C PRO A 146 5.04 -7.27 -20.12
N GLU A 147 4.50 -7.59 -18.93
CA GLU A 147 4.13 -6.61 -17.91
C GLU A 147 5.39 -6.01 -17.28
N THR A 148 5.99 -5.03 -17.97
CA THR A 148 7.25 -4.39 -17.60
C THR A 148 6.98 -2.97 -17.14
N THR A 149 7.59 -2.58 -16.02
CA THR A 149 7.52 -1.20 -15.52
C THR A 149 8.18 -0.23 -16.52
N ARG A 150 7.90 1.06 -16.38
CA ARG A 150 8.85 2.07 -16.87
C ARG A 150 10.22 1.92 -16.18
N GLU A 151 11.21 2.60 -16.71
CA GLU A 151 12.51 2.73 -16.07
C GLU A 151 12.36 3.45 -14.72
N LEU A 152 12.92 2.83 -13.67
CA LEU A 152 12.96 3.33 -12.31
C LEU A 152 14.36 3.82 -12.01
N ALA A 153 14.50 5.05 -11.52
CA ALA A 153 15.79 5.59 -11.11
C ALA A 153 16.34 4.83 -9.88
N PRO A 154 17.67 4.89 -9.62
CA PRO A 154 18.25 4.33 -8.41
C PRO A 154 17.57 4.84 -7.13
N GLY A 155 17.07 3.93 -6.31
CA GLY A 155 16.34 4.19 -5.07
C GLY A 155 14.89 4.63 -5.27
N GLU A 156 14.39 4.66 -6.50
CA GLU A 156 12.98 4.93 -6.78
C GLU A 156 12.13 3.72 -6.38
N ALA A 157 11.02 4.02 -5.68
CA ALA A 157 10.01 3.04 -5.26
C ALA A 157 8.67 3.37 -5.92
N ILE A 158 7.95 2.34 -6.35
CA ILE A 158 6.60 2.43 -6.90
C ILE A 158 5.68 1.42 -6.21
N THR A 159 4.38 1.72 -6.19
CA THR A 159 3.35 0.75 -5.79
C THR A 159 2.83 0.02 -7.02
N VAL A 160 2.79 -1.30 -6.93
CA VAL A 160 2.25 -2.21 -7.94
C VAL A 160 1.04 -2.93 -7.36
N PHE A 161 -0.03 -3.02 -8.14
CA PHE A 161 -1.23 -3.79 -7.82
C PHE A 161 -1.29 -5.07 -8.65
N VAL A 162 -1.62 -6.18 -7.99
CA VAL A 162 -2.02 -7.42 -8.65
C VAL A 162 -3.54 -7.50 -8.65
N LEU A 163 -4.14 -7.45 -9.83
CA LEU A 163 -5.59 -7.54 -10.01
C LEU A 163 -5.97 -9.00 -10.21
N ALA A 164 -6.88 -9.49 -9.38
CA ALA A 164 -7.29 -10.89 -9.41
C ALA A 164 -8.81 -11.07 -9.23
N THR A 165 -9.32 -12.18 -9.74
CA THR A 165 -10.68 -12.65 -9.50
C THR A 165 -10.63 -13.90 -8.62
N VAL A 166 -11.26 -13.82 -7.45
CA VAL A 166 -11.49 -14.91 -6.52
C VAL A 166 -12.68 -15.77 -6.99
N PRO A 167 -12.54 -17.11 -7.04
CA PRO A 167 -13.61 -17.98 -7.52
C PRO A 167 -14.81 -18.07 -6.55
N ASP A 168 -15.96 -18.47 -7.08
CA ASP A 168 -17.13 -18.83 -6.28
C ASP A 168 -16.93 -20.11 -5.46
N GLY A 169 -17.70 -20.24 -4.38
CA GLY A 169 -17.80 -21.50 -3.63
C GLY A 169 -16.56 -21.84 -2.78
N ILE A 170 -15.69 -20.87 -2.54
CA ILE A 170 -14.57 -21.01 -1.59
C ILE A 170 -15.12 -21.22 -0.17
N PRO A 171 -14.58 -22.20 0.59
CA PRO A 171 -14.93 -22.35 1.99
C PRO A 171 -14.51 -21.12 2.81
N ASP A 172 -15.27 -20.80 3.85
CA ASP A 172 -14.87 -19.79 4.83
C ASP A 172 -13.51 -20.15 5.44
N THR A 173 -12.68 -19.16 5.73
CA THR A 173 -11.31 -19.27 6.25
C THR A 173 -10.28 -19.89 5.30
N ALA A 174 -10.66 -20.31 4.10
CA ALA A 174 -9.73 -20.85 3.10
C ALA A 174 -8.65 -19.81 2.77
N GLU A 175 -7.40 -20.25 2.60
CA GLU A 175 -6.27 -19.36 2.35
C GLU A 175 -5.74 -19.50 0.92
N SER A 176 -5.26 -18.39 0.35
CA SER A 176 -4.61 -18.36 -0.95
C SER A 176 -3.47 -17.35 -0.94
N GLU A 177 -2.36 -17.70 -1.58
CA GLU A 177 -1.22 -16.80 -1.82
C GLU A 177 -1.03 -16.58 -3.32
N VAL A 178 -0.63 -15.35 -3.68
CA VAL A 178 -0.13 -15.00 -5.01
C VAL A 178 1.32 -14.55 -4.88
N GLU A 179 2.21 -15.18 -5.62
CA GLU A 179 3.61 -14.76 -5.71
C GLU A 179 3.77 -13.74 -6.85
N LEU A 180 4.16 -12.51 -6.52
CA LEU A 180 4.63 -11.54 -7.50
C LEU A 180 6.15 -11.61 -7.54
N THR A 181 6.73 -11.76 -8.73
CA THR A 181 8.17 -11.72 -8.95
C THR A 181 8.53 -10.54 -9.84
N ALA A 182 9.50 -9.72 -9.42
CA ALA A 182 10.09 -8.66 -10.23
C ALA A 182 11.49 -9.09 -10.70
N ASN A 183 11.73 -9.07 -12.01
CA ASN A 183 13.03 -9.37 -12.62
C ASN A 183 13.56 -8.13 -13.35
N ALA A 184 14.85 -7.80 -13.19
CA ALA A 184 15.46 -6.73 -13.98
C ALA A 184 15.36 -7.05 -15.48
N ALA A 185 14.91 -6.08 -16.27
CA ALA A 185 14.70 -6.26 -17.71
C ALA A 185 16.01 -6.50 -18.46
N THR A 186 17.13 -5.95 -17.97
CA THR A 186 18.47 -6.24 -18.49
C THR A 186 18.87 -7.71 -18.32
N GLY A 187 18.40 -8.34 -17.24
CA GLY A 187 18.54 -9.77 -16.97
C GLY A 187 18.78 -10.11 -15.49
N SER A 188 18.52 -11.37 -15.15
CA SER A 188 18.67 -11.92 -13.81
C SER A 188 19.58 -13.15 -13.79
N GLY A 189 20.09 -13.51 -12.61
CA GLY A 189 20.99 -14.66 -12.48
C GLY A 189 21.73 -14.75 -11.16
N ALA A 190 22.85 -15.49 -11.14
CA ALA A 190 23.71 -15.52 -9.97
C ALA A 190 24.42 -14.18 -9.78
N ALA A 191 24.65 -13.77 -8.53
CA ALA A 191 25.41 -12.57 -8.21
C ALA A 191 26.78 -12.57 -8.92
N GLY A 192 27.12 -11.43 -9.54
CA GLY A 192 28.32 -11.25 -10.37
C GLY A 192 28.17 -11.71 -11.82
N THR A 193 27.01 -12.18 -12.26
CA THR A 193 26.72 -12.39 -13.69
C THR A 193 26.83 -11.05 -14.43
N VAL A 194 27.50 -11.05 -15.57
CA VAL A 194 27.78 -9.83 -16.35
C VAL A 194 27.04 -9.86 -17.68
N PHE A 195 26.30 -8.79 -17.95
CA PHE A 195 25.69 -8.47 -19.24
C PHE A 195 26.53 -7.37 -19.92
N ALA A 196 27.41 -7.79 -20.83
CA ALA A 196 28.43 -6.93 -21.41
C ALA A 196 27.82 -5.78 -22.22
N GLY A 197 28.24 -4.55 -21.93
CA GLY A 197 27.78 -3.33 -22.62
C GLY A 197 26.31 -2.96 -22.41
N ALA A 198 25.61 -3.65 -21.50
CA ALA A 198 24.20 -3.43 -21.21
C ALA A 198 23.96 -2.40 -20.10
N GLY A 199 25.00 -1.97 -19.40
CA GLY A 199 24.88 -1.00 -18.32
C GLY A 199 24.79 0.43 -18.80
N ASP A 200 24.15 1.29 -18.00
CA ASP A 200 24.02 2.71 -18.30
C ASP A 200 25.38 3.39 -18.53
N GLY A 201 25.39 4.38 -19.43
CA GLY A 201 26.61 5.08 -19.86
C GLY A 201 27.62 4.21 -20.63
N GLY A 202 27.22 3.02 -21.09
CA GLY A 202 28.03 2.11 -21.91
C GLY A 202 29.03 1.27 -21.13
N GLY A 203 28.74 1.03 -19.84
CA GLY A 203 29.42 0.02 -19.02
C GLY A 203 28.78 -1.35 -19.15
N ASP A 204 29.24 -2.30 -18.36
CA ASP A 204 28.56 -3.59 -18.21
C ASP A 204 27.42 -3.45 -17.17
N ALA A 205 26.41 -4.31 -17.25
CA ALA A 205 25.45 -4.50 -16.17
C ALA A 205 25.78 -5.79 -15.40
N VAL A 206 25.80 -5.71 -14.08
CA VAL A 206 26.28 -6.76 -13.18
C VAL A 206 25.19 -7.11 -12.17
N VAL A 207 24.84 -8.39 -12.10
CA VAL A 207 23.83 -8.88 -11.18
C VAL A 207 24.29 -8.74 -9.73
N GLY A 208 23.50 -8.06 -8.90
CA GLY A 208 23.72 -7.88 -7.47
C GLY A 208 23.37 -9.10 -6.62
N THR A 209 23.27 -8.92 -5.31
CA THR A 209 23.12 -10.04 -4.37
C THR A 209 21.72 -10.65 -4.37
N THR A 210 20.72 -9.88 -4.82
CA THR A 210 19.34 -10.34 -5.01
C THR A 210 19.19 -11.27 -6.22
N GLY A 211 20.23 -11.40 -7.05
CA GLY A 211 20.12 -12.09 -8.33
C GLY A 211 19.37 -11.27 -9.39
N ALA A 212 19.14 -9.97 -9.13
CA ALA A 212 18.30 -9.08 -9.93
C ALA A 212 16.87 -9.63 -10.13
N SER A 213 16.39 -10.34 -9.12
CA SER A 213 15.06 -10.92 -9.04
C SER A 213 14.57 -10.86 -7.59
N ALA A 214 13.33 -10.45 -7.37
CA ALA A 214 12.73 -10.41 -6.04
C ALA A 214 11.29 -10.96 -6.08
N PRO A 215 11.02 -12.11 -5.42
CA PRO A 215 9.67 -12.58 -5.17
C PRO A 215 9.09 -11.96 -3.89
N ALA A 216 7.77 -11.74 -3.88
CA ALA A 216 6.98 -11.39 -2.71
C ALA A 216 5.62 -12.10 -2.76
N LEU A 217 5.11 -12.47 -1.60
CA LEU A 217 3.80 -13.12 -1.48
C LEU A 217 2.76 -12.09 -1.01
N GLY A 218 1.67 -11.98 -1.75
CA GLY A 218 0.42 -11.39 -1.27
C GLY A 218 -0.50 -12.51 -0.80
N ARG A 219 -1.24 -12.26 0.28
CA ARG A 219 -2.03 -13.28 0.98
C ARG A 219 -3.49 -12.88 0.98
N MET A 220 -4.36 -13.87 0.80
CA MET A 220 -5.81 -13.73 0.86
C MET A 220 -6.38 -14.80 1.78
N GLN A 221 -7.41 -14.43 2.51
CA GLN A 221 -8.22 -15.36 3.30
C GLN A 221 -9.68 -15.16 2.91
N ALA A 222 -10.35 -16.26 2.56
CA ALA A 222 -11.77 -16.26 2.28
C ALA A 222 -12.54 -15.88 3.55
N GLY A 223 -13.32 -14.81 3.48
CA GLY A 223 -14.26 -14.41 4.51
C GLY A 223 -15.65 -14.31 3.92
N VAL A 224 -16.49 -15.32 4.17
CA VAL A 224 -17.88 -15.29 3.68
C VAL A 224 -18.77 -14.77 4.80
N ALA A 225 -19.26 -13.55 4.65
CA ALA A 225 -20.30 -13.06 5.54
C ALA A 225 -21.68 -13.57 5.09
N SER A 226 -22.49 -14.07 6.02
CA SER A 226 -23.87 -14.49 5.77
C SER A 226 -24.84 -13.77 6.69
N VAL A 227 -26.03 -13.46 6.18
CA VAL A 227 -27.08 -12.74 6.93
C VAL A 227 -28.18 -13.72 7.32
N GLU A 228 -28.47 -13.78 8.62
CA GLU A 228 -29.65 -14.45 9.16
C GLU A 228 -30.62 -13.41 9.72
N LEU A 229 -31.88 -13.46 9.28
CA LEU A 229 -32.96 -12.64 9.82
C LEU A 229 -33.85 -13.47 10.73
N THR A 230 -34.02 -13.03 11.98
CA THR A 230 -35.02 -13.58 12.91
C THR A 230 -36.07 -12.51 13.21
N LYS A 231 -37.35 -12.86 13.05
CA LYS A 231 -38.47 -11.97 13.34
C LYS A 231 -39.25 -12.46 14.56
N ALA A 232 -39.47 -11.56 15.51
CA ALA A 232 -40.28 -11.78 16.71
C ALA A 232 -41.41 -10.76 16.78
N VAL A 233 -42.43 -11.08 17.58
CA VAL A 233 -43.56 -10.19 17.87
C VAL A 233 -43.93 -10.29 19.35
N SER A 234 -44.23 -9.14 19.94
CA SER A 234 -44.89 -9.05 21.24
C SER A 234 -46.17 -8.25 21.09
N VAL A 235 -47.19 -8.56 21.90
CA VAL A 235 -48.51 -7.94 21.79
C VAL A 235 -48.88 -7.33 23.14
N SER A 236 -49.34 -6.08 23.12
CA SER A 236 -49.99 -5.41 24.23
C SER A 236 -51.44 -5.17 23.86
N ASP A 237 -52.37 -5.80 24.58
CA ASP A 237 -53.80 -5.57 24.36
C ASP A 237 -54.32 -4.38 25.20
N PRO A 238 -55.42 -3.74 24.77
CA PRO A 238 -55.99 -2.58 25.48
C PRO A 238 -56.49 -2.88 26.90
N PHE A 239 -56.59 -4.17 27.27
CA PHE A 239 -57.08 -4.66 28.55
C PHE A 239 -55.94 -5.08 29.48
N GLY A 240 -54.67 -4.83 29.10
CA GLY A 240 -53.48 -5.11 29.91
C GLY A 240 -52.93 -6.53 29.77
N GLY A 241 -53.42 -7.31 28.81
CA GLY A 241 -52.92 -8.64 28.46
C GLY A 241 -52.07 -8.64 27.19
N THR A 242 -51.87 -9.84 26.63
CA THR A 242 -51.10 -10.10 25.40
C THR A 242 -51.96 -10.70 24.28
N SER A 243 -53.28 -10.50 24.33
CA SER A 243 -54.20 -11.06 23.33
C SER A 243 -54.18 -10.24 22.04
N ALA A 244 -54.18 -10.91 20.89
CA ALA A 244 -54.34 -10.23 19.60
C ALA A 244 -55.83 -9.92 19.34
N VAL A 245 -56.28 -8.71 19.74
CA VAL A 245 -57.63 -8.20 19.52
C VAL A 245 -57.55 -6.84 18.82
N ALA A 246 -58.67 -6.36 18.26
CA ALA A 246 -58.73 -5.02 17.68
C ALA A 246 -58.30 -3.95 18.71
N GLY A 247 -57.41 -3.06 18.30
CA GLY A 247 -56.77 -2.05 19.14
C GLY A 247 -55.51 -2.52 19.88
N SER A 248 -55.14 -3.82 19.85
CA SER A 248 -53.85 -4.26 20.38
C SER A 248 -52.70 -3.67 19.57
N ILE A 249 -51.60 -3.34 20.26
CA ILE A 249 -50.33 -2.95 19.63
C ILE A 249 -49.44 -4.19 19.55
N ALA A 250 -49.00 -4.52 18.34
CA ALA A 250 -48.01 -5.55 18.10
C ALA A 250 -46.66 -4.89 17.78
N THR A 251 -45.69 -5.07 18.66
CA THR A 251 -44.30 -4.65 18.43
C THR A 251 -43.58 -5.78 17.71
N PHE A 252 -43.19 -5.53 16.46
CA PHE A 252 -42.33 -6.42 15.70
C PHE A 252 -40.87 -6.09 15.96
N THR A 253 -40.05 -7.13 16.04
CA THR A 253 -38.59 -7.01 16.16
C THR A 253 -37.94 -7.90 15.11
N ILE A 254 -37.08 -7.34 14.27
CA ILE A 254 -36.27 -8.05 13.29
C ILE A 254 -34.82 -7.94 13.74
N THR A 255 -34.21 -9.07 14.05
CA THR A 255 -32.77 -9.15 14.32
C THR A 255 -32.08 -9.62 13.06
N ALA A 256 -31.18 -8.79 12.54
CA ALA A 256 -30.26 -9.13 11.47
C ALA A 256 -28.91 -9.49 12.07
N ASN A 257 -28.51 -10.76 11.96
CA ASN A 257 -27.20 -11.24 12.40
C ASN A 257 -26.31 -11.48 11.19
N VAL A 258 -25.14 -10.86 11.17
CA VAL A 258 -24.10 -11.14 10.17
C VAL A 258 -23.06 -12.07 10.79
N SER A 259 -22.83 -13.22 10.18
CA SER A 259 -21.90 -14.25 10.66
C SER A 259 -20.86 -14.60 9.59
N GLY A 260 -19.79 -15.32 9.96
CA GLY A 260 -18.62 -15.56 9.11
C GLY A 260 -17.42 -14.70 9.53
N SER A 261 -16.47 -14.47 8.62
CA SER A 261 -15.32 -13.58 8.86
C SER A 261 -15.22 -12.36 7.93
N GLY A 262 -16.08 -12.26 6.91
CA GLY A 262 -16.11 -11.12 5.97
C GLY A 262 -17.01 -9.95 6.39
N SER A 263 -17.47 -9.16 5.42
CA SER A 263 -18.53 -8.15 5.60
C SER A 263 -19.59 -8.26 4.51
N VAL A 264 -20.80 -7.74 4.77
CA VAL A 264 -21.88 -7.63 3.80
C VAL A 264 -22.06 -6.16 3.45
N ASP A 265 -21.80 -5.81 2.21
CA ASP A 265 -22.03 -4.45 1.68
C ASP A 265 -23.51 -4.22 1.35
N GLU A 266 -23.95 -2.96 1.46
CA GLU A 266 -25.29 -2.49 1.09
C GLU A 266 -26.44 -3.32 1.70
N LEU A 267 -26.33 -3.73 2.96
CA LEU A 267 -27.34 -4.54 3.62
C LEU A 267 -28.60 -3.73 3.92
N VAL A 268 -29.69 -4.02 3.22
CA VAL A 268 -31.01 -3.40 3.45
C VAL A 268 -32.00 -4.44 3.96
N VAL A 269 -32.69 -4.12 5.06
CA VAL A 269 -33.79 -4.94 5.60
C VAL A 269 -35.12 -4.28 5.24
N SER A 270 -36.01 -5.04 4.59
CA SER A 270 -37.36 -4.59 4.23
C SER A 270 -38.43 -5.53 4.79
N ASP A 271 -39.54 -4.96 5.25
CA ASP A 271 -40.68 -5.72 5.75
C ASP A 271 -42.01 -5.02 5.46
N ALA A 272 -43.03 -5.77 5.05
CA ALA A 272 -44.35 -5.21 4.74
C ALA A 272 -45.21 -5.08 5.99
N ILE A 273 -46.05 -4.04 6.06
CA ILE A 273 -47.07 -3.95 7.12
C ILE A 273 -48.12 -5.05 6.90
N PRO A 274 -48.39 -5.93 7.89
CA PRO A 274 -49.36 -7.00 7.74
C PRO A 274 -50.78 -6.51 7.46
N ALA A 275 -51.51 -7.23 6.62
CA ALA A 275 -52.92 -6.94 6.36
C ALA A 275 -53.75 -7.03 7.65
N GLY A 276 -54.68 -6.09 7.83
CA GLY A 276 -55.47 -5.99 9.06
C GLY A 276 -54.75 -5.29 10.21
N THR A 277 -53.58 -4.71 9.96
CA THR A 277 -52.89 -3.81 10.88
C THR A 277 -52.65 -2.45 10.24
N THR A 278 -52.36 -1.45 11.05
CA THR A 278 -51.94 -0.10 10.64
C THR A 278 -50.62 0.21 11.33
N TYR A 279 -49.63 0.72 10.61
CA TYR A 279 -48.36 1.15 11.17
C TYR A 279 -48.55 2.27 12.21
N ALA A 280 -47.87 2.15 13.36
CA ALA A 280 -47.85 3.21 14.35
C ALA A 280 -46.69 4.17 14.04
N ALA A 281 -47.01 5.36 13.52
CA ALA A 281 -46.01 6.35 13.12
C ALA A 281 -45.04 6.74 14.24
N GLY A 282 -43.76 6.90 13.89
CA GLY A 282 -42.68 7.31 14.79
C GLY A 282 -42.20 6.21 15.75
N THR A 283 -42.52 4.94 15.46
CA THR A 283 -42.12 3.80 16.30
C THR A 283 -40.94 3.00 15.73
N LEU A 284 -40.46 3.34 14.54
CA LEU A 284 -39.31 2.70 13.94
C LEU A 284 -38.05 2.99 14.76
N THR A 285 -37.30 1.94 15.10
CA THR A 285 -36.01 2.04 15.80
C THR A 285 -34.99 1.10 15.18
N LEU A 286 -33.72 1.49 15.23
CA LEU A 286 -32.55 0.69 14.93
C LEU A 286 -31.63 0.67 16.16
N ASP A 287 -31.35 -0.53 16.68
CA ASP A 287 -30.57 -0.75 17.90
C ASP A 287 -31.07 0.07 19.11
N GLY A 288 -32.38 0.30 19.15
CA GLY A 288 -33.06 1.12 20.15
C GLY A 288 -32.98 2.64 19.94
N ALA A 289 -32.25 3.11 18.93
CA ALA A 289 -32.28 4.51 18.52
C ALA A 289 -33.47 4.78 17.59
N PRO A 290 -34.25 5.85 17.79
CA PRO A 290 -35.37 6.18 16.92
C PRO A 290 -34.89 6.59 15.53
N LEU A 291 -35.61 6.15 14.50
CA LEU A 291 -35.48 6.61 13.12
C LEU A 291 -36.74 7.38 12.73
N THR A 292 -36.64 8.21 11.70
CA THR A 292 -37.79 8.88 11.10
C THR A 292 -38.52 7.94 10.14
N ASP A 293 -39.81 8.23 9.92
CA ASP A 293 -40.65 7.46 9.00
C ASP A 293 -40.46 7.89 7.54
N ALA A 294 -39.91 9.08 7.32
CA ALA A 294 -39.71 9.64 5.99
C ALA A 294 -38.45 9.05 5.35
N SER A 295 -38.45 8.89 4.02
CA SER A 295 -37.21 8.63 3.30
C SER A 295 -36.38 9.93 3.28
N ASP A 296 -35.49 10.07 4.26
CA ASP A 296 -34.64 11.24 4.43
C ASP A 296 -33.16 10.90 4.64
N ALA A 297 -32.47 11.60 5.53
CA ALA A 297 -31.03 11.46 5.75
C ALA A 297 -30.67 10.37 6.77
N ASP A 298 -31.64 9.84 7.53
CA ASP A 298 -31.38 8.70 8.39
C ASP A 298 -31.56 7.36 7.66
N ALA A 299 -31.26 6.26 8.36
CA ALA A 299 -31.21 4.92 7.79
C ALA A 299 -32.60 4.30 7.51
N GLY A 300 -33.68 4.90 8.00
CA GLY A 300 -35.01 4.30 8.06
C GLY A 300 -36.04 4.98 7.18
N SER A 301 -37.09 4.23 6.87
CA SER A 301 -38.37 4.79 6.44
C SER A 301 -39.48 3.79 6.74
N ALA A 302 -40.68 4.28 7.04
CA ALA A 302 -41.83 3.43 7.34
C ALA A 302 -43.15 4.06 6.90
N SER A 303 -43.99 3.30 6.21
CA SER A 303 -45.36 3.69 5.88
C SER A 303 -46.27 2.48 5.74
N ASP A 304 -47.59 2.67 5.88
CA ASP A 304 -48.57 1.60 5.59
C ASP A 304 -48.49 1.09 4.15
N ALA A 305 -48.10 1.97 3.21
CA ALA A 305 -48.06 1.65 1.78
C ALA A 305 -46.78 0.91 1.39
N ASP A 306 -45.64 1.32 1.93
CA ASP A 306 -44.31 0.88 1.49
C ASP A 306 -43.66 -0.11 2.46
N GLY A 307 -44.23 -0.30 3.66
CA GLY A 307 -43.62 -1.12 4.69
C GLY A 307 -42.55 -0.38 5.48
N VAL A 308 -41.71 -1.16 6.18
CA VAL A 308 -40.48 -0.72 6.83
C VAL A 308 -39.30 -1.02 5.90
N ARG A 309 -38.40 -0.05 5.72
CA ARG A 309 -37.09 -0.21 5.08
C ARG A 309 -36.02 0.38 6.00
N VAL A 310 -34.98 -0.39 6.31
CA VAL A 310 -33.81 0.08 7.07
C VAL A 310 -32.54 -0.29 6.33
N ASP A 311 -31.71 0.71 6.07
CA ASP A 311 -30.40 0.60 5.42
C ASP A 311 -29.29 0.47 6.48
N LEU A 312 -28.67 -0.70 6.55
CA LEU A 312 -27.59 -0.99 7.49
C LEU A 312 -26.20 -0.70 6.89
N GLY A 313 -26.12 -0.38 5.60
CA GLY A 313 -24.85 -0.15 4.90
C GLY A 313 -23.95 -1.39 4.90
N THR A 314 -22.64 -1.17 5.02
CA THR A 314 -21.66 -2.26 5.17
C THR A 314 -21.63 -2.76 6.62
N VAL A 315 -21.90 -4.05 6.82
CA VAL A 315 -21.95 -4.69 8.13
C VAL A 315 -20.89 -5.80 8.22
N ALA A 316 -19.95 -5.66 9.15
CA ALA A 316 -18.94 -6.67 9.43
C ALA A 316 -19.54 -7.91 10.12
N ALA A 317 -19.03 -9.09 9.81
CA ALA A 317 -19.42 -10.32 10.48
C ALA A 317 -19.14 -10.28 11.99
N GLY A 318 -19.98 -10.96 12.76
CA GLY A 318 -20.03 -10.86 14.22
C GLY A 318 -20.87 -9.70 14.75
N THR A 319 -21.41 -8.85 13.86
CA THR A 319 -22.32 -7.75 14.22
C THR A 319 -23.78 -8.19 14.09
N GLY A 320 -24.63 -7.74 15.02
CA GLY A 320 -26.07 -7.92 14.97
C GLY A 320 -26.80 -6.59 15.15
N HIS A 321 -27.80 -6.34 14.31
CA HIS A 321 -28.66 -5.16 14.38
C HIS A 321 -30.09 -5.56 14.71
N THR A 322 -30.79 -4.72 15.47
CA THR A 322 -32.18 -4.92 15.84
C THR A 322 -33.05 -3.77 15.33
N ILE A 323 -34.00 -4.11 14.47
CA ILE A 323 -35.02 -3.19 13.96
C ILE A 323 -36.31 -3.48 14.71
N ALA A 324 -36.95 -2.46 15.29
CA ALA A 324 -38.25 -2.62 15.92
C ALA A 324 -39.24 -1.55 15.48
N PHE A 325 -40.51 -1.94 15.38
CA PHE A 325 -41.60 -1.06 14.98
C PHE A 325 -42.94 -1.60 15.45
N ASP A 326 -43.91 -0.72 15.66
CA ASP A 326 -45.24 -1.08 16.17
C ASP A 326 -46.30 -1.02 15.05
N VAL A 327 -47.28 -1.92 15.15
CA VAL A 327 -48.53 -1.84 14.38
C VAL A 327 -49.74 -1.98 15.30
N ALA A 328 -50.83 -1.31 14.97
CA ALA A 328 -52.13 -1.46 15.62
C ALA A 328 -52.99 -2.46 14.86
N ILE A 329 -53.63 -3.40 15.56
CA ILE A 329 -54.59 -4.35 14.95
C ILE A 329 -55.92 -3.63 14.72
N ASN A 330 -56.47 -3.70 13.50
CA ASN A 330 -57.70 -3.01 13.08
C ASN A 330 -58.99 -3.67 13.56
#